data_AF-A0A356P9T6-F1
#
_entry.id   AF-A0A356P9T6-F1
#
_cell.length_a   1.000
_cell.length_b   1.000
_cell.length_c   1.000
_cell.angle_alpha   90.00
_cell.angle_beta   90.00
_cell.angle_gamma   90.00
#
_symmetry.space_group_name_H-M   'P 1'
#
loop_
_entity.id
_entity.type
_entity.pdbx_description
1 polymer ?
#
loop_
_entity_poly.entity_id
_entity_poly.type
_entity_poly.pdbx_seq_one_letter_code
_entity_poly.pdbx_strand_id
1 'polypeptide(L)'
;MRVEIMGITVDTYSMQETVEHIRQAVEGQFQIRVVTANPEMIYASERNKRLNRLINSADIVTADGIGVVWAAKRLGTPGLERVTGIDLVQAMFPIAHVGQWRIFFLGGKPGVAEQAANRVALKNPGITWEAMNGYFSAEEEPGVLDKIRHFQP
;
A
#
# COMPACT_ATOMS: atom_id res chain seq x y z
N MET A 1 5.28 -7.08 -16.20
CA MET A 1 5.47 -8.56 -16.20
C MET A 1 5.18 -9.04 -14.79
N ARG A 2 4.84 -10.32 -14.57
CA ARG A 2 4.50 -10.86 -13.24
C ARG A 2 5.27 -12.15 -12.98
N VAL A 3 5.59 -12.42 -11.71
CA VAL A 3 6.21 -13.67 -11.23
C VAL A 3 5.32 -14.33 -10.19
N GLU A 4 5.09 -15.63 -10.31
CA GLU A 4 4.34 -16.40 -9.32
C GLU A 4 5.28 -16.97 -8.26
N ILE A 5 5.01 -16.70 -6.98
CA ILE A 5 5.75 -17.21 -5.83
C ILE A 5 4.74 -17.86 -4.89
N MET A 6 4.79 -19.19 -4.79
CA MET A 6 3.89 -19.99 -3.93
C MET A 6 2.40 -19.63 -4.13
N GLY A 7 1.97 -19.45 -5.39
CA GLY A 7 0.60 -19.09 -5.73
C GLY A 7 0.21 -17.63 -5.49
N ILE A 8 1.18 -16.75 -5.19
CA ILE A 8 1.01 -15.29 -5.16
C ILE A 8 1.68 -14.67 -6.38
N THR A 9 0.93 -13.89 -7.14
CA THR A 9 1.42 -13.23 -8.33
C THR A 9 1.94 -11.85 -7.96
N VAL A 10 3.26 -11.66 -8.03
CA VAL A 10 3.96 -10.41 -7.70
C VAL A 10 4.30 -9.67 -8.99
N ASP A 11 4.03 -8.36 -9.04
CA ASP A 11 4.39 -7.48 -10.15
C ASP A 11 5.89 -7.18 -10.15
N THR A 12 6.47 -7.13 -11.34
CA THR A 12 7.91 -6.84 -11.51
C THR A 12 8.22 -5.35 -11.64
N TYR A 13 7.32 -4.49 -11.19
CA TYR A 13 7.52 -3.04 -11.26
C TYR A 13 8.64 -2.61 -10.30
N SER A 14 9.46 -1.69 -10.76
CA SER A 14 10.38 -0.91 -9.93
C SER A 14 9.61 -0.02 -8.94
N MET A 15 10.33 0.55 -7.96
CA MET A 15 9.75 1.58 -7.09
C MET A 15 9.18 2.75 -7.91
N GLN A 16 9.93 3.20 -8.92
CA GLN A 16 9.53 4.32 -9.76
C GLN A 16 8.28 4.02 -10.59
N GLU A 17 8.21 2.85 -11.22
CA GLU A 17 7.02 2.43 -11.97
C GLU A 17 5.80 2.28 -11.06
N THR A 18 5.99 1.70 -9.87
CA THR A 18 4.91 1.56 -8.87
C THR A 18 4.35 2.92 -8.46
N VAL A 19 5.23 3.87 -8.13
CA VAL A 19 4.86 5.25 -7.79
C VAL A 19 4.09 5.92 -8.92
N GLU A 20 4.56 5.75 -10.16
CA GLU A 20 3.92 6.33 -11.34
C GLU A 20 2.52 5.74 -11.59
N HIS A 21 2.35 4.43 -11.42
CA HIS A 21 1.04 3.80 -11.53
C HIS A 21 0.06 4.33 -10.46
N ILE A 22 0.51 4.53 -9.23
CA ILE A 22 -0.33 5.11 -8.17
C ILE A 22 -0.69 6.55 -8.52
N ARG A 23 0.28 7.35 -8.98
CA ARG A 23 0.06 8.75 -9.39
C ARG A 23 -1.00 8.85 -10.49
N GLN A 24 -0.87 8.03 -11.54
CA GLN A 24 -1.82 7.98 -12.64
C GLN A 24 -3.22 7.56 -12.18
N ALA A 25 -3.33 6.61 -11.25
CA ALA A 25 -4.61 6.18 -10.70
C ALA A 25 -5.30 7.32 -9.93
N VAL A 26 -4.57 8.02 -9.06
CA VAL A 26 -5.11 9.15 -8.28
C VAL A 26 -5.55 10.29 -9.21
N GLU A 27 -4.69 10.71 -10.13
CA GLU A 27 -5.01 11.80 -11.07
C GLU A 27 -6.13 11.43 -12.07
N GLY A 28 -6.21 10.16 -12.46
CA GLY A 28 -7.29 9.62 -13.29
C GLY A 28 -8.58 9.33 -12.52
N GLN A 29 -8.61 9.56 -11.20
CA GLN A 29 -9.73 9.24 -10.31
C GLN A 29 -10.15 7.76 -10.36
N PHE A 30 -9.18 6.87 -10.55
CA PHE A 30 -9.35 5.42 -10.51
C PHE A 30 -8.94 4.89 -9.14
N GLN A 31 -9.81 4.05 -8.56
CA GLN A 31 -9.46 3.35 -7.33
C GLN A 31 -8.59 2.14 -7.66
N ILE A 32 -7.41 2.07 -7.03
CA ILE A 32 -6.55 0.90 -7.07
C ILE A 32 -6.21 0.43 -5.66
N ARG A 33 -5.88 -0.85 -5.52
CA ARG A 33 -5.38 -1.46 -4.30
C ARG A 33 -3.98 -2.00 -4.53
N VAL A 34 -3.06 -1.52 -3.70
CA VAL A 34 -1.67 -1.97 -3.67
C VAL A 34 -1.46 -2.88 -2.46
N VAL A 35 -0.85 -4.03 -2.68
CA VAL A 35 -0.46 -4.97 -1.63
C VAL A 35 1.05 -5.16 -1.67
N THR A 36 1.73 -4.89 -0.56
CA THR A 36 3.18 -5.10 -0.45
C THR A 36 3.44 -6.49 0.10
N ALA A 37 3.53 -7.49 -0.79
CA ALA A 37 3.62 -8.89 -0.39
C ALA A 37 5.00 -9.18 0.18
N ASN A 38 5.06 -9.51 1.47
CA ASN A 38 6.27 -9.96 2.15
C ASN A 38 6.30 -11.50 2.29
N PRO A 39 7.43 -12.11 2.69
CA PRO A 39 7.53 -13.57 2.82
C PRO A 39 6.51 -14.18 3.79
N GLU A 40 6.18 -13.48 4.88
CA GLU A 40 5.21 -13.95 5.88
C GLU A 40 3.79 -14.01 5.30
N MET A 41 3.39 -13.00 4.54
CA MET A 41 2.11 -12.95 3.84
C MET A 41 2.00 -14.05 2.79
N ILE A 42 3.05 -14.24 1.99
CA ILE A 42 3.10 -15.29 0.97
C ILE A 42 2.98 -16.67 1.63
N TYR A 43 3.77 -16.93 2.67
CA TYR A 43 3.71 -18.17 3.42
C TYR A 43 2.33 -18.42 4.06
N ALA A 44 1.76 -17.41 4.73
CA ALA A 44 0.43 -17.52 5.34
C ALA A 44 -0.68 -17.78 4.31
N SER A 45 -0.53 -17.24 3.09
CA SER A 45 -1.51 -17.40 2.02
C SER A 45 -1.64 -18.85 1.53
N GLU A 46 -0.59 -19.67 1.65
CA GLU A 46 -0.60 -21.08 1.25
C GLU A 46 -1.71 -21.87 1.95
N ARG A 47 -1.91 -21.60 3.24
CA ARG A 47 -2.93 -22.25 4.07
C ARG A 47 -4.23 -21.45 4.17
N ASN A 48 -4.23 -20.19 3.75
CA ASN A 48 -5.38 -19.30 3.82
C ASN A 48 -5.85 -18.88 2.42
N LYS A 49 -6.75 -19.68 1.85
CA LYS A 49 -7.33 -19.45 0.51
C LYS A 49 -8.06 -18.11 0.38
N ARG A 50 -8.54 -17.51 1.49
CA ARG A 50 -9.15 -16.18 1.46
C ARG A 50 -8.09 -15.10 1.33
N LEU A 51 -7.02 -15.18 2.12
CA LEU A 51 -5.86 -14.28 2.01
C LEU A 51 -5.21 -14.36 0.64
N ASN A 52 -4.97 -15.55 0.11
CA ASN A 52 -4.40 -15.74 -1.23
C ASN A 52 -5.23 -15.02 -2.31
N ARG A 53 -6.55 -15.22 -2.30
CA ARG A 53 -7.47 -14.53 -3.22
C ARG A 53 -7.44 -13.02 -3.06
N LEU A 54 -7.43 -12.53 -1.82
CA LEU A 54 -7.38 -11.10 -1.53
C LEU A 54 -6.08 -10.45 -2.04
N ILE A 55 -4.94 -11.12 -1.91
CA ILE A 55 -3.66 -10.62 -2.43
C ILE A 55 -3.66 -10.63 -3.95
N ASN A 56 -4.02 -11.76 -4.58
CA ASN A 56 -4.00 -11.90 -6.04
C ASN A 56 -5.02 -11.02 -6.78
N SER A 57 -6.08 -10.56 -6.10
CA SER A 57 -7.04 -9.62 -6.68
C SER A 57 -6.66 -8.16 -6.48
N ALA A 58 -5.46 -7.84 -6.02
CA ALA A 58 -4.95 -6.48 -5.96
C ALA A 58 -4.52 -6.01 -7.35
N ASP A 59 -4.63 -4.72 -7.61
CA ASP A 59 -4.21 -4.12 -8.89
C ASP A 59 -2.69 -4.18 -9.03
N ILE A 60 -1.98 -3.95 -7.91
CA ILE A 60 -0.53 -4.05 -7.82
C ILE A 60 -0.14 -4.89 -6.59
N VAL A 61 0.73 -5.87 -6.80
CA VAL A 61 1.37 -6.65 -5.73
C VAL A 61 2.88 -6.42 -5.79
N THR A 62 3.43 -5.64 -4.87
CA THR A 62 4.87 -5.32 -4.85
C THR A 62 5.68 -6.37 -4.08
N ALA A 63 6.97 -6.47 -4.42
CA ALA A 63 7.91 -7.36 -3.73
C ALA A 63 8.46 -6.71 -2.45
N ASP A 64 7.86 -7.00 -1.30
CA ASP A 64 8.29 -6.46 -0.02
C ASP A 64 9.30 -7.39 0.67
N GLY A 65 10.53 -6.92 0.84
CA GLY A 65 11.57 -7.63 1.56
C GLY A 65 12.43 -8.57 0.69
N ILE A 66 13.61 -8.90 1.21
CA ILE A 66 14.66 -9.60 0.45
C ILE A 66 14.28 -11.05 0.13
N GLY A 67 13.44 -11.69 0.93
CA GLY A 67 13.01 -13.07 0.71
C GLY A 67 12.21 -13.24 -0.58
N VAL A 68 11.37 -12.26 -0.92
CA VAL A 68 10.55 -12.28 -2.16
C VAL A 68 11.45 -12.11 -3.38
N VAL A 69 12.37 -11.14 -3.32
CA VAL A 69 13.36 -10.90 -4.38
C VAL A 69 14.25 -12.14 -4.60
N TRP A 70 14.70 -12.77 -3.51
CA TRP A 70 15.50 -13.99 -3.58
C TRP A 70 14.70 -15.15 -4.22
N ALA A 71 13.45 -15.34 -3.83
CA ALA A 71 12.58 -16.38 -4.39
C ALA A 71 12.33 -16.15 -5.89
N ALA A 72 12.02 -14.92 -6.30
CA ALA A 72 11.85 -14.56 -7.70
C ALA A 72 13.10 -14.84 -8.54
N LYS A 73 14.29 -14.49 -8.02
CA LYS A 73 15.57 -14.82 -8.66
C LYS A 73 15.74 -16.33 -8.84
N ARG A 74 15.36 -17.12 -7.83
CA ARG A 74 15.45 -18.59 -7.89
C ARG A 74 14.48 -19.20 -8.90
N LEU A 75 13.35 -18.54 -9.13
CA LEU A 75 12.29 -18.93 -10.08
C LEU A 75 12.52 -18.39 -11.50
N GLY A 76 13.71 -17.86 -11.80
CA GLY A 76 14.07 -17.41 -13.14
C GLY A 76 13.68 -15.97 -13.48
N THR A 77 13.28 -15.17 -12.48
CA THR A 77 13.07 -13.72 -12.62
C THR A 77 14.17 -12.96 -11.87
N PRO A 78 15.43 -12.95 -12.36
CA PRO A 78 16.48 -12.15 -11.75
C PRO A 78 16.19 -10.67 -11.96
N GLY A 79 16.58 -9.83 -11.01
CA GLY A 79 16.45 -8.36 -11.14
C GLY A 79 15.11 -7.79 -10.67
N LEU A 80 14.25 -8.60 -10.04
CA LEU A 80 13.09 -8.07 -9.32
C LEU A 80 13.57 -7.06 -8.26
N GLU A 81 13.10 -5.82 -8.36
CA GLU A 81 13.42 -4.78 -7.40
C GLU A 81 12.66 -5.00 -6.09
N ARG A 82 13.30 -4.65 -4.97
CA ARG A 82 12.67 -4.67 -3.65
C ARG A 82 11.87 -3.37 -3.47
N VAL A 83 10.55 -3.48 -3.38
CA VAL A 83 9.61 -2.36 -3.24
C VAL A 83 8.83 -2.53 -1.94
N THR A 84 9.33 -1.92 -0.85
CA THR A 84 8.70 -2.02 0.48
C THR A 84 7.56 -1.04 0.64
N GLY A 85 6.57 -1.38 1.46
CA GLY A 85 5.43 -0.50 1.70
C GLY A 85 5.82 0.85 2.31
N ILE A 86 6.81 0.87 3.22
CA ILE A 86 7.24 2.13 3.85
C ILE A 86 7.97 3.05 2.88
N ASP A 87 8.88 2.50 2.07
CA ASP A 87 9.63 3.30 1.08
C ASP A 87 8.67 3.83 0.00
N LEU A 88 7.70 3.00 -0.41
CA LEU A 88 6.67 3.37 -1.36
C LEU A 88 5.83 4.54 -0.85
N VAL A 89 5.27 4.44 0.36
CA VAL A 89 4.48 5.52 0.96
C VAL A 89 5.31 6.80 1.15
N GLN A 90 6.59 6.68 1.54
CA GLN A 90 7.48 7.83 1.65
C GLN A 90 7.72 8.52 0.31
N ALA A 91 7.89 7.75 -0.77
CA ALA A 91 8.07 8.28 -2.12
C ALA A 91 6.81 8.99 -2.65
N MET A 92 5.62 8.63 -2.16
CA MET A 92 4.37 9.28 -2.56
C MET A 92 4.18 10.67 -1.94
N PHE A 93 4.72 10.97 -0.75
CA PHE A 93 4.40 12.24 -0.07
C PHE A 93 4.81 13.51 -0.83
N PRO A 94 6.01 13.60 -1.43
CA PRO A 94 6.36 14.78 -2.24
C PRO A 94 5.45 14.95 -3.45
N ILE A 95 5.01 13.84 -4.06
CA ILE A 95 4.11 13.85 -5.22
C ILE A 95 2.71 14.30 -4.78
N ALA A 96 2.20 13.75 -3.67
CA ALA A 96 0.94 14.14 -3.07
C ALA A 96 0.93 15.62 -2.66
N HIS A 97 2.05 16.15 -2.18
CA HIS A 97 2.20 17.57 -1.87
C HIS A 97 2.07 18.44 -3.14
N VAL A 98 2.80 18.12 -4.21
CA VAL A 98 2.70 18.87 -5.47
C VAL A 98 1.32 18.76 -6.09
N GLY A 99 0.74 17.56 -6.07
CA GLY A 99 -0.60 17.28 -6.59
C GLY A 99 -1.75 17.74 -5.69
N GLN A 100 -1.45 18.29 -4.51
CA GLN A 100 -2.44 18.71 -3.51
C GLN A 100 -3.44 17.59 -3.16
N TRP A 101 -2.96 16.36 -3.06
CA TRP A 101 -3.81 15.20 -2.74
C TRP A 101 -4.26 15.24 -1.29
N ARG A 102 -5.41 14.59 -1.05
CA ARG A 102 -5.96 14.36 0.27
C ARG A 102 -5.49 13.00 0.76
N ILE A 103 -5.01 12.90 1.99
CA ILE A 103 -4.48 11.63 2.53
C ILE A 103 -5.22 11.26 3.81
N PHE A 104 -5.85 10.08 3.83
CA PHE A 104 -6.47 9.54 5.04
C PHE A 104 -5.54 8.51 5.69
N PHE A 105 -5.10 8.77 6.92
CA PHE A 105 -4.27 7.85 7.70
C PHE A 105 -5.16 6.98 8.60
N LEU A 106 -5.35 5.71 8.25
CA LEU A 106 -6.12 4.76 9.06
C LEU A 106 -5.19 3.71 9.69
N GLY A 107 -5.16 3.61 11.01
CA GLY A 107 -4.47 2.52 11.72
C GLY A 107 -3.76 2.94 13.00
N GLY A 108 -3.08 1.96 13.62
CA GLY A 108 -2.35 2.18 14.87
C GLY A 108 -3.26 2.40 16.08
N LYS A 109 -2.64 2.61 17.25
CA LYS A 109 -3.36 2.94 18.50
C LYS A 109 -3.92 4.37 18.44
N PRO A 110 -4.90 4.73 19.30
CA PRO A 110 -5.37 6.11 19.42
C PRO A 110 -4.21 7.12 19.49
N GLY A 111 -4.24 8.14 18.63
CA GLY A 111 -3.21 9.18 18.54
C GLY A 111 -2.01 8.85 17.64
N VAL A 112 -1.84 7.60 17.19
CA VAL A 112 -0.67 7.20 16.38
C VAL A 112 -0.80 7.67 14.93
N ALA A 113 -1.98 7.50 14.31
CA ALA A 113 -2.22 7.94 12.94
C ALA A 113 -2.08 9.47 12.82
N GLU A 114 -2.60 10.20 13.80
CA GLU A 114 -2.49 11.65 13.90
C GLU A 114 -1.04 12.10 14.03
N GLN A 115 -0.23 11.41 14.85
CA GLN A 115 1.20 11.70 14.96
C GLN A 115 1.95 11.44 13.65
N ALA A 116 1.61 10.37 12.93
CA ALA A 116 2.18 10.08 11.62
C ALA A 116 1.84 11.19 10.61
N ALA A 117 0.56 11.54 10.50
CA ALA A 117 0.08 12.58 9.60
C ALA A 117 0.72 13.94 9.88
N ASN A 118 0.82 14.33 11.15
CA ASN A 118 1.50 15.57 11.56
C ASN A 118 2.98 15.59 11.14
N ARG A 119 3.72 14.49 11.34
CA ARG A 119 5.13 14.41 10.93
C ARG A 119 5.30 14.51 9.41
N VAL A 120 4.36 13.94 8.65
CA VAL A 120 4.33 14.05 7.19
C VAL A 120 4.06 15.49 6.77
N ALA A 121 3.05 16.14 7.37
CA ALA A 121 2.68 17.51 7.06
C ALA A 121 3.79 18.53 7.38
N LEU A 122 4.59 18.29 8.43
CA LEU A 122 5.76 19.13 8.75
C LEU A 122 6.82 19.11 7.65
N LYS A 123 7.00 17.99 6.95
CA LYS A 123 7.97 17.83 5.85
C LYS A 123 7.38 18.22 4.50
N ASN A 124 6.06 18.25 4.39
CA ASN A 124 5.31 18.45 3.15
C ASN A 124 4.14 19.42 3.42
N PRO A 125 4.44 20.72 3.65
CA PRO A 125 3.43 21.68 4.08
C PRO A 125 2.31 21.82 3.05
N GLY A 126 1.05 21.85 3.47
CA GLY A 126 -0.10 22.00 2.55
C GLY A 126 -0.71 20.68 2.05
N ILE A 127 -0.20 19.51 2.47
CA ILE A 127 -0.98 18.26 2.33
C ILE A 127 -2.24 18.37 3.18
N THR A 128 -3.39 18.08 2.58
CA THR A 128 -4.67 17.94 3.30
C THR A 128 -4.77 16.52 3.84
N TRP A 129 -5.02 16.35 5.13
CA TRP A 129 -5.07 15.02 5.73
C TRP A 129 -6.14 14.90 6.82
N GLU A 130 -6.64 13.68 6.97
CA GLU A 130 -7.41 13.21 8.13
C GLU A 130 -6.79 11.92 8.65
N ALA A 131 -7.08 11.59 9.91
CA ALA A 131 -6.54 10.40 10.54
C ALA A 131 -7.54 9.75 11.48
N MET A 132 -7.48 8.43 11.58
CA MET A 132 -8.23 7.64 12.54
C MET A 132 -7.44 6.41 12.98
N ASN A 133 -7.59 6.03 14.24
CA ASN A 133 -6.95 4.84 14.77
C ASN A 133 -7.56 3.55 14.21
N GLY A 134 -6.83 2.43 14.32
CA GLY A 134 -7.25 1.13 13.78
C GLY A 134 -8.01 0.24 14.76
N TYR A 135 -8.32 0.71 15.98
CA TYR A 135 -9.03 -0.06 16.99
C TYR A 135 -10.50 0.35 16.99
N PHE A 136 -11.25 -0.22 16.04
CA PHE A 136 -12.70 -0.07 15.94
C PHE A 136 -13.35 -1.45 15.78
N SER A 137 -14.60 -1.59 16.24
CA SER A 137 -15.38 -2.81 16.12
C SER A 137 -16.02 -2.95 14.73
N ALA A 138 -16.58 -4.12 14.43
CA ALA A 138 -17.32 -4.34 13.19
C ALA A 138 -18.58 -3.46 13.11
N GLU A 139 -19.18 -3.10 14.25
CA GLU A 139 -20.31 -2.18 14.34
C GLU A 139 -19.92 -0.73 14.05
N GLU A 140 -18.67 -0.36 14.35
CA GLU A 140 -18.13 0.98 14.09
C GLU A 140 -17.60 1.15 12.66
N GLU A 141 -17.24 0.05 11.99
CA GLU A 141 -16.69 0.04 10.62
C GLU A 141 -17.51 0.87 9.60
N PRO A 142 -18.85 0.80 9.55
CA PRO A 142 -19.64 1.64 8.64
C PRO A 142 -19.38 3.14 8.85
N GLY A 143 -19.25 3.58 10.10
CA GLY A 143 -18.95 4.97 10.44
C GLY A 143 -17.53 5.39 10.03
N VAL A 144 -16.57 4.45 10.08
CA VAL A 144 -15.21 4.69 9.55
C VAL A 144 -15.26 4.89 8.04
N LEU A 145 -15.97 4.02 7.32
CA LEU A 145 -16.12 4.12 5.87
C LEU A 145 -16.81 5.43 5.45
N ASP A 146 -17.81 5.87 6.18
CA ASP A 146 -18.51 7.13 5.90
C ASP A 146 -17.61 8.35 6.11
N LYS A 147 -16.75 8.34 7.13
CA LYS A 147 -15.72 9.38 7.30
C LYS A 147 -14.75 9.43 6.12
N ILE A 148 -14.24 8.27 5.69
CA ILE A 148 -13.33 8.18 4.54
C ILE A 148 -14.03 8.72 3.28
N ARG A 149 -15.28 8.32 3.02
CA ARG A 149 -16.05 8.81 1.87
C ARG A 149 -16.32 10.31 1.91
N HIS A 150 -16.67 10.85 3.08
CA HIS A 150 -16.89 12.28 3.26
C HIS A 150 -15.61 13.09 3.08
N PHE A 151 -14.49 12.55 3.57
CA PHE A 151 -13.18 13.16 3.38
C PHE A 151 -12.66 13.02 1.95
N GLN A 152 -13.19 12.16 1.09
CA GLN A 152 -12.76 12.02 -0.31
C GLN A 152 -11.22 12.05 -0.49
N PRO A 153 -10.47 11.18 0.23
CA PRO A 153 -9.04 11.07 0.04
C PRO A 153 -8.69 10.61 -1.37
#